data_AF-A0A1C5JY22-F1
#
_entry.id   AF-A0A1C5JY22-F1
#
_cell.length_a   1.000
_cell.length_b   1.000
_cell.length_c   1.000
_cell.angle_alpha   90.00
_cell.angle_beta   90.00
_cell.angle_gamma   90.00
#
_symmetry.space_group_name_H-M   'P 1'
#
loop_
_entity.id
_entity.type
_entity.pdbx_description
1 polymer ?
#
loop_
_entity_poly.entity_id
_entity_poly.type
_entity_poly.pdbx_seq_one_letter_code
_entity_poly.pdbx_strand_id
1 'polypeptide(L)'
;MPENSSPFFIGPHRFDATEDSRGPLLDRRYALVPEPGEQLIGQHRLRVCGYLLGPTVTSRQWTLPAAATVTVTDRRVAYVCAGSELALVSGRDGPVGARHRRPARPSRLVSGEVRWQWPSRLELLADDGDPGGTAELLVVCDALRTIRQPALALGGPPAVVTELGRQVRRAVATFRLVHPELVDLSPPERDELSTRLTAAPCAGRVTLPGALPVEFLSRDDYYRPYADPEPAWPLRTATGSGGQRRGRPGSAC
;
A
#
# COMPACT_ATOMS: atom_id res chain seq x y z
N MET A 1 18.25 -24.25 0.52
CA MET A 1 17.73 -23.26 -0.45
C MET A 1 16.47 -22.68 0.18
N PRO A 2 16.49 -21.51 0.85
CA PRO A 2 15.25 -21.03 1.46
C PRO A 2 14.38 -20.42 0.37
N GLU A 3 13.35 -21.18 0.00
CA GLU A 3 12.15 -20.76 -0.71
C GLU A 3 11.48 -19.60 0.05
N ASN A 4 11.84 -18.36 -0.29
CA ASN A 4 11.14 -17.15 0.17
C ASN A 4 10.52 -16.35 -1.00
N SER A 5 10.48 -16.95 -2.19
CA SER A 5 9.74 -16.44 -3.35
C SER A 5 8.28 -16.86 -3.24
N SER A 6 7.54 -16.26 -2.31
CA SER A 6 6.07 -16.41 -2.22
C SER A 6 5.40 -15.29 -3.03
N PRO A 7 4.28 -15.56 -3.73
CA PRO A 7 3.59 -14.57 -4.55
C PRO A 7 3.20 -13.33 -3.73
N PHE A 8 3.76 -12.20 -4.15
CA PHE A 8 3.70 -10.93 -3.46
C PHE A 8 2.75 -10.00 -4.21
N PHE A 9 1.56 -9.79 -3.65
CA PHE A 9 0.70 -8.69 -4.04
C PHE A 9 1.08 -7.44 -3.23
N ILE A 10 1.30 -6.31 -3.90
CA ILE A 10 1.37 -4.96 -3.29
C ILE A 10 -0.06 -4.53 -2.91
N GLY A 11 -0.71 -5.37 -2.12
CA GLY A 11 -1.95 -5.07 -1.45
C GLY A 11 -1.72 -4.98 0.05
N PRO A 12 -2.63 -4.33 0.78
CA PRO A 12 -2.66 -4.41 2.22
C PRO A 12 -2.73 -5.87 2.65
N HIS A 13 -1.76 -6.31 3.46
CA HIS A 13 -1.82 -7.58 4.15
C HIS A 13 -3.01 -7.53 5.12
N ARG A 14 -3.94 -8.47 4.97
CA ARG A 14 -5.16 -8.52 5.77
C ARG A 14 -5.04 -9.60 6.84
N PHE A 15 -5.18 -9.21 8.10
CA PHE A 15 -5.10 -10.12 9.25
C PHE A 15 -6.31 -11.09 9.38
N ASP A 16 -7.28 -11.03 8.47
CA ASP A 16 -8.47 -11.88 8.42
C ASP A 16 -8.38 -13.03 7.40
N ALA A 17 -7.31 -13.12 6.59
CA ALA A 17 -7.01 -14.30 5.80
C ALA A 17 -6.32 -15.35 6.69
N THR A 18 -7.01 -16.44 6.99
CA THR A 18 -6.65 -17.45 8.00
C THR A 18 -5.33 -18.22 7.76
N GLU A 19 -4.53 -17.89 6.74
CA GLU A 19 -3.35 -18.68 6.36
C GLU A 19 -2.00 -17.96 6.24
N ASP A 20 -1.88 -16.63 6.35
CA ASP A 20 -0.57 -15.99 6.11
C ASP A 20 0.15 -15.48 7.37
N SER A 21 1.19 -16.22 7.75
CA SER A 21 2.21 -15.81 8.74
C SER A 21 3.21 -14.79 8.18
N ARG A 22 2.88 -14.11 7.06
CA ARG A 22 3.84 -13.49 6.13
C ARG A 22 3.91 -11.96 6.18
N GLY A 23 3.11 -11.31 7.02
CA GLY A 23 3.14 -9.86 7.21
C GLY A 23 4.31 -9.36 8.07
N PRO A 24 4.57 -8.04 8.11
CA PRO A 24 5.58 -7.48 9.00
C PRO A 24 5.28 -7.86 10.46
N LEU A 25 6.30 -8.29 11.20
CA LEU A 25 6.17 -8.57 12.63
C LEU A 25 5.97 -7.25 13.37
N LEU A 26 4.93 -7.16 14.19
CA LEU A 26 4.58 -5.96 14.94
C LEU A 26 4.68 -6.20 16.45
N ASP A 27 5.10 -5.17 17.20
CA ASP A 27 5.12 -5.22 18.66
C ASP A 27 3.73 -4.95 19.26
N ARG A 28 3.65 -4.94 20.59
CA ARG A 28 2.38 -4.67 21.31
C ARG A 28 1.82 -3.25 21.08
N ARG A 29 2.62 -2.35 20.51
CA ARG A 29 2.24 -0.97 20.15
C ARG A 29 2.00 -0.81 18.64
N TYR A 30 1.96 -1.92 17.90
CA TYR A 30 1.82 -1.95 16.45
C TYR A 30 2.96 -1.25 15.70
N ALA A 31 4.16 -1.18 16.30
CA ALA A 31 5.38 -0.76 15.61
C ALA A 31 6.04 -1.95 14.92
N LEU A 32 6.71 -1.70 13.78
CA LEU A 32 7.52 -2.72 13.10
C LEU A 32 8.60 -3.25 14.04
N VAL A 33 8.72 -4.57 14.14
CA VAL A 33 9.83 -5.27 14.78
C VAL A 33 10.85 -5.63 13.68
N PRO A 34 12.03 -5.00 13.66
CA PRO A 34 13.06 -5.34 12.69
C PRO A 34 13.52 -6.80 12.86
N GLU A 35 13.84 -7.46 11.74
CA GLU A 35 14.53 -8.74 11.72
C GLU A 35 15.93 -8.58 12.35
N PRO A 36 16.55 -9.64 12.89
CA PRO A 36 17.91 -9.56 13.41
C PRO A 36 18.89 -8.92 12.42
N GLY A 37 19.58 -7.88 12.87
CA GLY A 37 20.54 -7.11 12.07
C GLY A 37 19.92 -6.11 11.07
N GLU A 38 18.60 -6.04 10.95
CA GLU A 38 17.90 -5.01 10.14
C GLU A 38 18.02 -3.65 10.85
N GLN A 39 18.39 -2.62 10.08
CA GLN A 39 18.62 -1.27 10.58
C GLN A 39 17.48 -0.33 10.18
N LEU A 40 16.96 0.42 11.16
CA LEU A 40 15.98 1.47 10.92
C LEU A 40 16.65 2.68 10.24
N ILE A 41 16.13 3.08 9.07
CA ILE A 41 16.58 4.28 8.34
C ILE A 41 15.71 5.48 8.71
N GLY A 42 14.39 5.29 8.75
CA GLY A 42 13.47 6.39 9.03
C GLY A 42 12.04 5.93 9.28
N GLN A 43 11.25 6.81 9.90
CA GLN A 43 9.85 6.59 10.16
C GLN A 43 9.05 7.86 9.84
N HIS A 44 7.93 7.68 9.14
CA HIS A 44 7.14 8.75 8.54
C HIS A 44 5.64 8.53 8.74
N ARG A 45 4.84 9.59 8.69
CA ARG A 45 3.37 9.53 8.72
C ARG A 45 2.84 9.95 7.35
N LEU A 46 2.39 9.00 6.54
CA LEU A 46 2.11 9.23 5.11
C LEU A 46 0.77 8.59 4.70
N ARG A 47 0.12 9.16 3.67
CA ARG A 47 -0.97 8.48 2.96
C ARG A 47 -0.39 7.29 2.20
N VAL A 48 -1.11 6.18 2.18
CA VAL A 48 -0.67 4.97 1.50
C VAL A 48 -1.78 4.46 0.59
N CYS A 49 -1.43 4.25 -0.68
CA CYS A 49 -2.33 3.73 -1.70
C CYS A 49 -1.61 2.63 -2.49
N GLY A 50 -2.38 1.73 -3.09
CA GLY A 50 -1.86 0.81 -4.09
C GLY A 50 -2.30 1.23 -5.47
N TYR A 51 -1.41 1.09 -6.43
CA TYR A 51 -1.66 1.35 -7.83
C TYR A 51 -1.33 0.11 -8.66
N LEU A 52 -2.00 0.03 -9.80
CA LEU A 52 -1.64 -0.86 -10.89
C LEU A 52 -1.40 0.00 -12.13
N LEU A 53 -0.14 0.10 -12.53
CA LEU A 53 0.32 0.89 -13.66
C LEU A 53 0.22 0.04 -14.92
N GLY A 54 -0.67 0.38 -15.83
CA GLY A 54 -0.76 -0.24 -17.16
C GLY A 54 -0.08 0.61 -18.23
N PRO A 55 0.11 0.05 -19.45
CA PRO A 55 0.71 0.78 -20.57
C PRO A 55 -0.14 1.97 -21.03
N THR A 56 -1.46 1.90 -20.83
CA THR A 56 -2.42 2.92 -21.27
C THR A 56 -3.20 3.55 -20.13
N VAL A 57 -3.35 2.83 -19.01
CA VAL A 57 -4.18 3.26 -17.88
C VAL A 57 -3.44 2.98 -16.59
N THR A 58 -3.31 4.00 -15.77
CA THR A 58 -2.92 3.88 -14.36
C THR A 58 -4.18 3.87 -13.52
N SER A 59 -4.36 2.86 -12.68
CA SER A 59 -5.53 2.73 -11.82
C SER A 59 -5.11 2.54 -10.37
N ARG A 60 -5.61 3.42 -9.50
CA ARG A 60 -5.50 3.26 -8.05
C ARG A 60 -6.38 2.07 -7.64
N GLN A 61 -5.79 1.09 -6.95
CA GLN A 61 -6.45 -0.17 -6.57
C GLN A 61 -7.03 -0.14 -5.16
N TRP A 62 -6.47 0.69 -4.29
CA TRP A 62 -6.94 0.86 -2.92
C TRP A 62 -6.27 2.09 -2.30
N THR A 63 -6.90 2.65 -1.27
CA THR A 63 -6.37 3.74 -0.45
C THR A 63 -6.61 3.44 1.01
N LEU A 64 -5.62 3.66 1.87
CA LEU A 64 -5.87 3.62 3.31
C LEU A 64 -6.67 4.87 3.73
N PRO A 65 -7.70 4.71 4.57
CA PRO A 65 -8.59 5.81 4.97
C PRO A 65 -7.90 6.86 5.85
N ALA A 66 -6.74 6.53 6.43
CA ALA A 66 -5.95 7.43 7.24
C ALA A 66 -4.46 7.27 6.94
N ALA A 67 -3.67 8.30 7.26
CA ALA A 67 -2.22 8.23 7.16
C ALA A 67 -1.67 7.07 8.01
N ALA A 68 -0.82 6.27 7.41
CA ALA A 68 -0.14 5.16 8.05
C ALA A 68 1.21 5.61 8.63
N THR A 69 1.67 4.87 9.63
CA THR A 69 3.07 4.89 10.03
C THR A 69 3.86 4.07 9.03
N VAL A 70 4.77 4.71 8.29
CA VAL A 70 5.64 4.10 7.28
C VAL A 70 7.05 4.03 7.85
N THR A 71 7.62 2.83 7.90
CA THR A 71 8.94 2.55 8.45
C THR A 71 9.83 2.07 7.33
N VAL A 72 10.96 2.73 7.13
CA VAL A 72 11.97 2.40 6.12
C VAL A 72 13.17 1.81 6.81
N THR A 73 13.62 0.65 6.36
CA THR A 73 14.81 -0.04 6.85
C THR A 73 15.80 -0.26 5.72
N ASP A 74 16.97 -0.80 6.05
CA ASP A 74 17.95 -1.27 5.08
C ASP A 74 17.51 -2.52 4.29
N ARG A 75 16.33 -3.11 4.57
CA ARG A 75 15.82 -4.31 3.89
C ARG A 75 14.43 -4.15 3.27
N ARG A 76 13.59 -3.25 3.77
CA ARG A 76 12.20 -3.07 3.34
C ARG A 76 11.63 -1.72 3.71
N VAL A 77 10.49 -1.39 3.12
CA VAL A 77 9.54 -0.43 3.68
C VAL A 77 8.33 -1.19 4.19
N ALA A 78 7.87 -0.87 5.39
CA ALA A 78 6.64 -1.40 5.96
C ALA A 78 5.70 -0.27 6.34
N TYR A 79 4.40 -0.50 6.24
CA TYR A 79 3.39 0.46 6.70
C TYR A 79 2.41 -0.20 7.66
N VAL A 80 1.93 0.59 8.61
CA VAL A 80 0.92 0.18 9.59
C VAL A 80 -0.09 1.30 9.78
N CYS A 81 -1.37 1.00 9.57
CA CYS A 81 -2.49 1.90 9.75
C CYS A 81 -3.46 1.32 10.77
N ALA A 82 -3.59 2.00 11.91
CA ALA A 82 -4.57 1.67 12.94
C ALA A 82 -5.90 2.40 12.66
N GLY A 83 -7.02 1.75 12.95
CA GLY A 83 -8.36 2.32 12.79
C GLY A 83 -8.95 2.18 11.39
N SER A 84 -8.31 1.45 10.48
CA SER A 84 -8.74 1.28 9.09
C SER A 84 -9.55 0.00 8.89
N GLU A 85 -10.82 0.14 8.51
CA GLU A 85 -11.56 -0.92 7.82
C GLU A 85 -11.36 -0.67 6.32
N LEU A 86 -10.61 -1.55 5.64
CA LEU A 86 -10.65 -1.57 4.19
C LEU A 86 -12.01 -2.10 3.77
N ALA A 87 -12.71 -1.39 2.89
CA ALA A 87 -13.95 -1.88 2.31
C ALA A 87 -13.66 -3.22 1.61
N LEU A 88 -14.20 -4.31 2.18
CA LEU A 88 -14.25 -5.62 1.59
C LEU A 88 -14.91 -5.50 0.20
N VAL A 89 -14.15 -5.68 -0.87
CA VAL A 89 -14.77 -6.11 -2.13
C VAL A 89 -15.22 -7.54 -1.87
N SER A 90 -16.53 -7.74 -1.75
CA SER A 90 -17.13 -9.05 -1.46
C SER A 90 -16.60 -10.11 -2.42
N GLY A 91 -15.64 -10.89 -1.95
CA GLY A 91 -15.29 -12.20 -2.48
C GLY A 91 -16.33 -13.17 -1.98
N ARG A 92 -17.03 -13.77 -2.94
CA ARG A 92 -17.87 -14.97 -2.87
C ARG A 92 -17.61 -15.83 -1.62
N ASP A 93 -18.54 -15.79 -0.66
CA ASP A 93 -18.91 -16.97 0.13
C ASP A 93 -20.37 -16.87 0.60
N GLY A 94 -21.11 -17.93 0.32
CA GLY A 94 -22.55 -18.03 0.51
C GLY A 94 -22.99 -18.18 1.95
N PRO A 95 -24.32 -18.13 2.21
CA PRO A 95 -24.88 -18.08 3.54
C PRO A 95 -25.08 -19.50 4.09
N VAL A 96 -24.27 -19.93 5.06
CA VAL A 96 -24.69 -20.95 6.01
C VAL A 96 -24.11 -20.61 7.39
N GLY A 97 -25.00 -20.27 8.32
CA GLY A 97 -24.62 -19.79 9.65
C GLY A 97 -24.22 -20.88 10.64
N ALA A 98 -23.61 -20.46 11.76
CA ALA A 98 -23.80 -21.06 13.07
C ALA A 98 -23.31 -20.10 14.17
N ARG A 99 -24.03 -20.11 15.30
CA ARG A 99 -23.97 -19.16 16.41
C ARG A 99 -22.81 -19.44 17.38
N HIS A 100 -22.39 -18.36 18.06
CA HIS A 100 -21.59 -18.24 19.29
C HIS A 100 -20.04 -18.24 19.20
N ARG A 101 -19.44 -17.05 19.33
CA ARG A 101 -18.38 -16.70 20.33
C ARG A 101 -17.95 -15.21 20.22
N ARG A 102 -18.05 -14.48 21.35
CA ARG A 102 -17.45 -13.17 21.79
C ARG A 102 -17.21 -12.05 20.75
N PRO A 103 -17.60 -10.78 21.02
CA PRO A 103 -17.18 -9.64 20.20
C PRO A 103 -15.77 -9.21 20.63
N ALA A 104 -14.75 -9.97 20.24
CA ALA A 104 -13.43 -9.39 20.11
C ALA A 104 -13.53 -8.41 18.94
N ARG A 105 -13.65 -7.10 19.21
CA ARG A 105 -13.56 -6.08 18.17
C ARG A 105 -12.27 -6.37 17.39
N PRO A 106 -12.33 -6.69 16.08
CA PRO A 106 -11.10 -6.91 15.33
C PRO A 106 -10.34 -5.59 15.41
N SER A 107 -9.09 -5.65 15.87
CA SER A 107 -8.18 -4.52 15.77
C SER A 107 -8.13 -4.15 14.29
N ARG A 108 -8.66 -2.97 13.95
CA ARG A 108 -8.73 -2.38 12.61
C ARG A 108 -7.32 -1.98 12.13
N LEU A 109 -6.41 -2.95 12.11
CA LEU A 109 -5.01 -2.78 11.80
C LEU A 109 -4.78 -3.30 10.40
N VAL A 110 -4.32 -2.42 9.53
CA VAL A 110 -3.90 -2.77 8.19
C VAL A 110 -2.40 -2.55 8.10
N SER A 111 -1.67 -3.53 7.59
CA SER A 111 -0.23 -3.40 7.38
C SER A 111 0.19 -3.97 6.05
N GLY A 112 1.43 -3.71 5.65
CA GLY A 112 2.06 -4.34 4.50
C GLY A 112 3.53 -3.97 4.46
N GLU A 113 4.28 -4.65 3.59
CA GLU A 113 5.70 -4.35 3.39
C GLU A 113 6.09 -4.53 1.93
N VAL A 114 7.17 -3.88 1.48
CA VAL A 114 7.85 -4.11 0.20
C VAL A 114 9.33 -4.30 0.52
N ARG A 115 9.90 -5.43 0.11
CA ARG A 115 11.32 -5.77 0.32
C ARG A 115 12.19 -5.27 -0.83
N TRP A 116 13.46 -4.95 -0.56
CA TRP A 116 14.35 -4.28 -1.52
C TRP A 116 14.80 -5.12 -2.72
N GLN A 117 14.55 -6.43 -2.72
CA GLN A 117 14.72 -7.23 -3.94
C GLN A 117 13.70 -6.91 -5.05
N TRP A 118 12.56 -6.27 -4.76
CA TRP A 118 11.44 -6.17 -5.73
C TRP A 118 11.30 -4.86 -6.52
N PRO A 119 11.54 -3.66 -5.96
CA PRO A 119 11.27 -2.42 -6.70
C PRO A 119 12.14 -2.28 -7.96
N SER A 120 11.53 -2.15 -9.13
CA SER A 120 12.23 -1.92 -10.40
C SER A 120 12.51 -0.44 -10.65
N ARG A 121 11.72 0.44 -10.02
CA ARG A 121 11.93 1.89 -10.10
C ARG A 121 11.18 2.65 -9.02
N LEU A 122 11.56 3.92 -8.88
CA LEU A 122 10.82 4.93 -8.14
C LEU A 122 10.29 5.98 -9.11
N GLU A 123 9.09 6.49 -8.87
CA GLU A 123 8.55 7.66 -9.57
C GLU A 123 8.08 8.69 -8.55
N LEU A 124 8.63 9.90 -8.61
CA LEU A 124 8.16 11.04 -7.82
C LEU A 124 7.14 11.83 -8.64
N LEU A 125 5.90 11.87 -8.15
CA LEU A 125 4.82 12.67 -8.69
C LEU A 125 4.65 13.90 -7.80
N ALA A 126 4.92 15.08 -8.34
CA ALA A 126 4.66 16.35 -7.66
C ALA A 126 3.37 16.97 -8.21
N ASP A 127 2.58 17.57 -7.32
CA ASP A 127 1.47 18.42 -7.74
C ASP A 127 2.05 19.82 -8.04
N ASP A 128 2.49 20.02 -9.29
CA ASP A 128 3.33 21.15 -9.74
C ASP A 128 2.66 22.54 -9.62
N GLY A 129 1.43 22.63 -9.11
CA GLY A 129 0.62 23.85 -9.09
C GLY A 129 0.21 24.40 -7.72
N ASP A 130 0.39 23.66 -6.62
CA ASP A 130 -0.10 24.07 -5.30
C ASP A 130 1.04 24.31 -4.31
N PRO A 131 1.24 25.53 -3.78
CA PRO A 131 2.21 25.79 -2.72
C PRO A 131 1.91 25.06 -1.40
N GLY A 132 0.69 24.54 -1.22
CA GLY A 132 0.30 23.57 -0.19
C GLY A 132 0.22 22.11 -0.69
N GLY A 133 0.68 21.86 -1.92
CA GLY A 133 0.44 20.63 -2.67
C GLY A 133 1.04 19.39 -2.03
N THR A 134 0.46 18.25 -2.35
CA THR A 134 0.95 16.94 -1.92
C THR A 134 1.79 16.31 -3.02
N ALA A 135 2.89 15.64 -2.65
CA ALA A 135 3.62 14.78 -3.57
C ALA A 135 3.32 13.31 -3.25
N GLU A 136 3.49 12.44 -4.25
CA GLU A 136 3.42 10.99 -4.10
C GLU A 136 4.71 10.34 -4.61
N LEU A 137 5.30 9.46 -3.80
CA LEU A 137 6.37 8.56 -4.24
C LEU A 137 5.74 7.21 -4.59
N LEU A 138 5.88 6.79 -5.84
CA LEU A 138 5.55 5.44 -6.28
C LEU A 138 6.77 4.53 -6.15
N VAL A 139 6.66 3.49 -5.32
CA VAL A 139 7.59 2.35 -5.29
C VAL A 139 7.04 1.27 -6.21
N VAL A 140 7.59 1.20 -7.42
CA VAL A 140 7.05 0.35 -8.50
C VAL A 140 7.82 -0.96 -8.55
N CYS A 141 7.11 -2.08 -8.63
CA CYS A 141 7.70 -3.39 -8.87
C CYS A 141 7.34 -3.88 -10.27
N ASP A 142 8.21 -4.70 -10.85
CA ASP A 142 7.86 -5.47 -12.04
C ASP A 142 7.05 -6.69 -11.63
N ALA A 143 6.24 -7.21 -12.56
CA ALA A 143 5.40 -8.36 -12.29
C ALA A 143 5.60 -9.47 -13.32
N LEU A 144 5.49 -10.71 -12.85
CA LEU A 144 5.45 -11.87 -13.72
C LEU A 144 4.07 -11.98 -14.40
N ARG A 145 4.08 -12.46 -15.65
CA ARG A 145 2.89 -12.85 -16.42
C ARG A 145 1.92 -11.71 -16.78
N THR A 146 2.26 -10.46 -16.52
CA THR A 146 1.47 -9.29 -16.94
C THR A 146 2.36 -8.11 -17.30
N ILE A 147 1.86 -7.26 -18.20
CA ILE A 147 2.51 -5.99 -18.55
C ILE A 147 2.16 -4.85 -17.59
N ARG A 148 1.28 -5.12 -16.62
CA ARG A 148 0.89 -4.15 -15.59
C ARG A 148 1.83 -4.25 -14.39
N GLN A 149 2.22 -3.11 -13.84
CA GLN A 149 3.19 -3.01 -12.76
C GLN A 149 2.51 -2.54 -11.47
N PRO A 150 2.55 -3.34 -10.39
CA PRO A 150 2.02 -2.90 -9.11
C PRO A 150 2.95 -1.83 -8.50
N ALA A 151 2.35 -0.85 -7.83
CA ALA A 151 3.11 0.20 -7.16
C ALA A 151 2.49 0.57 -5.81
N LEU A 152 3.36 0.77 -4.81
CA LEU A 152 2.98 1.35 -3.52
C LEU A 152 3.18 2.86 -3.59
N ALA A 153 2.12 3.64 -3.43
CA ALA A 153 2.19 5.09 -3.37
C ALA A 153 2.27 5.57 -1.92
N LEU A 154 3.22 6.45 -1.67
CA LEU A 154 3.46 7.09 -0.37
C LEU A 154 3.31 8.61 -0.53
N GLY A 155 2.16 9.13 -0.10
CA GLY A 155 1.75 10.52 -0.30
C GLY A 155 1.90 11.40 0.94
N GLY A 156 2.37 12.64 0.76
CA GLY A 156 2.58 13.57 1.87
C GLY A 156 3.17 14.92 1.43
N PRO A 157 3.72 15.71 2.38
CA PRO A 157 4.39 16.97 2.08
C PRO A 157 5.58 16.79 1.12
N PRO A 158 5.77 17.65 0.10
CA PRO A 158 6.77 17.45 -0.95
C PRO A 158 8.20 17.28 -0.45
N ALA A 159 8.60 18.04 0.57
CA ALA A 159 9.93 17.92 1.18
C ALA A 159 10.13 16.54 1.82
N VAL A 160 9.10 16.02 2.51
CA VAL A 160 9.15 14.69 3.14
C VAL A 160 9.21 13.59 2.09
N VAL A 161 8.40 13.68 1.04
CA VAL A 161 8.32 12.66 -0.02
C VAL A 161 9.60 12.65 -0.88
N THR A 162 10.17 13.82 -1.18
CA THR A 162 11.46 13.93 -1.89
C THR A 162 12.60 13.28 -1.09
N GLU A 163 12.66 13.57 0.21
CA GLU A 163 13.64 12.96 1.11
C GLU A 163 13.43 11.45 1.25
N LEU A 164 12.17 11.00 1.36
CA LEU A 164 11.83 9.57 1.36
C LEU A 164 12.28 8.88 0.07
N GLY A 165 12.08 9.51 -1.10
CA GLY A 165 12.55 8.97 -2.38
C GLY A 165 14.07 8.80 -2.40
N ARG A 166 14.82 9.73 -1.82
CA ARG A 166 16.27 9.62 -1.64
C ARG A 166 16.64 8.48 -0.70
N GLN A 167 15.95 8.35 0.44
CA GLN A 167 16.17 7.26 1.41
C GLN A 167 15.92 5.89 0.80
N VAL A 168 14.77 5.69 0.15
CA VAL A 168 14.39 4.41 -0.48
C VAL A 168 15.36 4.05 -1.60
N ARG A 169 15.70 5.01 -2.48
CA ARG A 169 16.68 4.76 -3.56
C ARG A 169 18.01 4.27 -3.01
N ARG A 170 18.54 4.97 -2.00
CA ARG A 170 19.82 4.61 -1.38
C ARG A 170 19.72 3.25 -0.68
N ALA A 171 18.64 3.00 0.06
CA ALA A 171 18.42 1.73 0.74
C ALA A 171 18.37 0.55 -0.22
N VAL A 172 17.61 0.66 -1.32
CA VAL A 172 17.53 -0.39 -2.35
C VAL A 172 18.89 -0.63 -3.01
N ALA A 173 19.58 0.45 -3.40
CA ALA A 173 20.90 0.32 -4.04
C ALA A 173 21.94 -0.30 -3.09
N THR A 174 22.00 0.13 -1.82
CA THR A 174 22.89 -0.46 -0.82
C THR A 174 22.56 -1.93 -0.59
N PHE A 175 21.29 -2.27 -0.39
CA PHE A 175 20.85 -3.65 -0.16
C PHE A 175 21.30 -4.57 -1.28
N ARG A 176 21.03 -4.20 -2.54
CA ARG A 176 21.36 -5.05 -3.71
C ARG A 176 22.86 -5.20 -3.94
N LEU A 177 23.65 -4.16 -3.65
CA LEU A 177 25.11 -4.23 -3.74
C LEU A 177 25.72 -5.10 -2.62
N VAL A 178 25.12 -5.12 -1.44
CA VAL A 178 25.57 -5.91 -0.29
C VAL A 178 25.08 -7.37 -0.35
N HIS A 179 23.97 -7.61 -1.03
CA HIS A 179 23.34 -8.94 -1.16
C HIS A 179 23.29 -9.43 -2.62
N PRO A 180 24.44 -9.58 -3.31
CA PRO A 180 24.49 -10.05 -4.69
C PRO A 180 24.00 -11.49 -4.84
N GLU A 181 23.91 -12.27 -3.77
CA GLU A 181 23.32 -13.62 -3.76
C GLU A 181 21.80 -13.63 -3.88
N LEU A 182 21.13 -12.51 -3.57
CA LEU A 182 19.68 -12.36 -3.66
C LEU A 182 19.23 -11.76 -5.00
N VAL A 183 20.15 -11.10 -5.72
CA VAL A 183 19.87 -10.42 -6.98
C VAL A 183 21.02 -10.65 -7.96
N ASP A 184 20.72 -11.25 -9.11
CA ASP A 184 21.72 -11.51 -10.15
C ASP A 184 22.07 -10.22 -10.91
N LEU A 185 22.97 -9.41 -10.33
CA LEU A 185 23.43 -8.15 -10.93
C LEU A 185 24.60 -8.38 -11.88
N SER A 186 24.43 -7.95 -13.13
CA SER A 186 25.54 -7.80 -14.09
C SER A 186 26.48 -6.64 -13.69
N PRO A 187 27.74 -6.62 -14.16
CA PRO A 187 28.66 -5.51 -13.90
C PRO A 187 28.09 -4.09 -14.18
N PRO A 188 27.47 -3.81 -15.34
CA PRO A 188 26.92 -2.46 -15.60
C PRO A 188 25.77 -2.09 -14.64
N GLU A 189 24.97 -3.06 -14.19
CA GLU A 189 23.91 -2.80 -13.22
C GLU A 189 24.47 -2.44 -11.84
N ARG A 190 25.59 -3.04 -11.44
CA ARG A 190 26.30 -2.66 -10.20
C ARG A 190 26.84 -1.24 -10.26
N ASP A 191 27.39 -0.84 -11.41
CA ASP A 191 27.88 0.53 -11.63
C ASP A 191 26.73 1.55 -11.59
N GLU A 192 25.58 1.21 -12.19
CA GLU A 192 24.39 2.04 -12.12
C GLU A 192 23.90 2.19 -10.67
N LEU A 193 23.78 1.09 -9.92
CA LEU A 193 23.39 1.14 -8.50
C LEU A 193 24.39 1.95 -7.65
N SER A 194 25.68 1.82 -7.92
CA SER A 194 26.72 2.62 -7.24
C SER A 194 26.52 4.12 -7.50
N THR A 195 26.13 4.49 -8.72
CA THR A 195 25.76 5.87 -9.07
C THR A 195 24.51 6.33 -8.32
N ARG A 196 23.51 5.44 -8.11
CA ARG A 196 22.28 5.78 -7.37
C ARG A 196 22.51 6.10 -5.89
N LEU A 197 23.60 5.62 -5.29
CA LEU A 197 23.96 5.90 -3.90
C LEU A 197 24.28 7.37 -3.66
N THR A 198 24.94 8.02 -4.62
CA THR A 198 25.46 9.38 -4.51
C THR A 198 24.68 10.41 -5.32
N ALA A 199 23.74 9.96 -6.15
CA ALA A 199 22.90 10.82 -6.98
C ALA A 199 22.14 11.89 -6.16
N ALA A 200 21.88 13.04 -6.77
CA ALA A 200 21.02 14.09 -6.23
C ALA A 200 19.60 13.57 -5.92
N PRO A 201 18.76 14.31 -5.17
CA PRO A 201 17.38 13.92 -4.89
C PRO A 201 16.60 13.53 -6.16
N CYS A 202 15.72 12.54 -6.03
CA CYS A 202 14.96 12.01 -7.15
C CYS A 202 14.08 13.11 -7.75
N ALA A 203 14.29 13.47 -9.02
CA ALA A 203 13.34 14.23 -9.82
C ALA A 203 12.74 13.28 -10.87
N GLY A 204 11.42 13.12 -10.88
CA GLY A 204 10.74 12.20 -11.79
C GLY A 204 11.06 10.72 -11.52
N ARG A 205 11.42 9.98 -12.57
CA ARG A 205 11.58 8.51 -12.56
C ARG A 205 13.03 8.08 -12.42
N VAL A 206 13.28 7.12 -11.53
CA VAL A 206 14.61 6.51 -11.29
C VAL A 206 14.53 4.99 -11.37
N THR A 207 15.31 4.39 -12.25
CA THR A 207 15.47 2.93 -12.39
C THR A 207 16.31 2.35 -11.25
N LEU A 208 15.96 1.12 -10.85
CA LEU A 208 16.64 0.32 -9.83
C LEU A 208 16.92 -1.06 -10.42
N PRO A 209 18.10 -1.28 -11.03
CA PRO A 209 18.48 -2.56 -11.64
C PRO A 209 18.53 -3.75 -10.67
N GLY A 210 18.43 -4.97 -11.22
CA GLY A 210 18.41 -6.22 -10.44
C GLY A 210 17.13 -6.45 -9.64
N ALA A 211 15.99 -5.91 -10.09
CA ALA A 211 14.71 -6.15 -9.47
C ALA A 211 14.18 -7.56 -9.82
N LEU A 212 13.76 -8.30 -8.80
CA LEU A 212 13.04 -9.56 -8.98
C LEU A 212 11.55 -9.26 -9.20
N PRO A 213 10.94 -9.80 -10.27
CA PRO A 213 9.54 -9.55 -10.54
C PRO A 213 8.65 -10.25 -9.51
N VAL A 214 7.55 -9.58 -9.15
CA VAL A 214 6.58 -10.08 -8.17
C VAL A 214 5.51 -10.93 -8.85
N GLU A 215 4.96 -11.91 -8.15
CA GLU A 215 3.83 -12.70 -8.63
C GLU A 215 2.53 -12.23 -7.97
N PHE A 216 1.48 -12.07 -8.77
CA PHE A 216 0.13 -11.87 -8.25
C PHE A 216 -0.42 -13.19 -7.69
N LEU A 217 -1.17 -13.11 -6.59
CA LEU A 217 -1.84 -14.27 -5.98
C LEU A 217 -2.97 -14.80 -6.86
N SER A 218 -3.71 -13.90 -7.50
CA SER A 218 -4.77 -14.23 -8.45
C SER A 218 -4.61 -13.48 -9.76
N ARG A 219 -5.10 -14.10 -10.84
CA ARG A 219 -5.28 -13.46 -12.13
C ARG A 219 -6.18 -12.23 -12.04
N ASP A 220 -7.19 -12.28 -11.18
CA ASP A 220 -8.19 -11.22 -11.05
C ASP A 220 -7.61 -9.93 -10.48
N ASP A 221 -6.52 -10.02 -9.72
CA ASP A 221 -5.86 -8.89 -9.05
C ASP A 221 -5.32 -7.84 -10.02
N TYR A 222 -5.08 -8.22 -11.28
CA TYR A 222 -4.65 -7.28 -12.32
C TYR A 222 -5.70 -6.99 -13.40
N TYR A 223 -6.86 -7.66 -13.40
CA TYR A 223 -7.95 -7.35 -14.35
C TYR A 223 -9.10 -6.55 -13.74
N ARG A 224 -9.32 -6.61 -12.42
CA ARG A 224 -10.44 -5.93 -11.78
C ARG A 224 -10.11 -4.45 -11.53
N PRO A 225 -10.85 -3.50 -12.10
CA PRO A 225 -10.73 -2.10 -11.72
C PRO A 225 -11.25 -1.91 -10.29
N TYR A 226 -10.58 -1.09 -9.50
CA TYR A 226 -11.15 -0.57 -8.26
C TYR A 226 -12.31 0.36 -8.60
N ALA A 227 -13.48 0.08 -8.02
CA ALA A 227 -14.53 1.08 -7.93
C ALA A 227 -14.20 1.94 -6.72
N ASP A 228 -14.05 3.25 -6.91
CA ASP A 228 -13.95 4.17 -5.78
C ASP A 228 -15.11 3.91 -4.83
N PRO A 229 -14.88 3.90 -3.50
CA PRO A 229 -15.98 3.85 -2.56
C PRO A 229 -16.79 5.12 -2.81
N GLU A 230 -18.03 4.94 -3.28
CA GLU A 230 -19.03 6.00 -3.38
C GLU A 230 -18.92 6.88 -2.12
N PRO A 231 -18.81 8.22 -2.27
CA PRO A 231 -18.75 9.08 -1.12
C PRO A 231 -19.95 8.76 -0.24
N ALA A 232 -19.68 8.39 1.02
CA ALA A 232 -20.72 8.03 1.98
C ALA A 232 -21.80 9.11 1.94
N TRP A 233 -22.93 8.80 1.31
CA TRP A 233 -24.06 9.68 1.23
C TRP A 233 -24.40 10.09 2.66
N PRO A 234 -24.60 11.39 2.97
CA PRO A 234 -24.86 11.79 4.34
C PRO A 234 -26.07 11.00 4.82
N LEU A 235 -25.83 10.19 5.85
CA LEU A 235 -26.85 9.52 6.62
C LEU A 235 -27.86 10.60 6.96
N ARG A 236 -29.05 10.57 6.34
CA ARG A 236 -30.14 11.48 6.68
C ARG A 236 -30.40 11.26 8.16
N THR A 237 -29.90 12.16 8.99
CA THR A 237 -30.29 12.27 10.38
C THR A 237 -31.80 12.43 10.35
N ALA A 238 -32.50 11.41 10.81
CA ALA A 238 -33.91 11.48 11.12
C ALA A 238 -34.06 12.42 12.33
N THR A 239 -33.92 13.73 12.10
CA THR A 239 -34.42 14.75 12.99
C THR A 239 -35.92 14.74 12.86
N GLY A 240 -36.58 14.29 13.92
CA GLY A 240 -38.02 14.27 14.03
C GLY A 240 -38.63 15.66 13.84
N SER A 241 -39.68 15.68 13.04
CA SER A 241 -40.86 16.53 13.18
C SER A 241 -42.03 15.58 12.93
N GLY A 242 -42.77 15.10 13.93
CA GLY A 242 -43.60 15.96 14.78
C GLY A 242 -44.70 16.55 13.91
N GLY A 243 -45.84 15.87 13.77
CA GLY A 243 -46.98 16.45 13.04
C GLY A 243 -47.98 15.48 12.43
N GLN A 244 -48.48 14.53 13.21
CA GLN A 244 -49.64 13.73 12.87
C GLN A 244 -50.88 14.64 12.85
N ARG A 245 -51.44 14.93 11.67
CA ARG A 245 -52.80 15.48 11.53
C ARG A 245 -53.73 14.44 10.92
N ARG A 246 -54.35 13.66 11.79
CA ARG A 246 -55.65 13.02 11.51
C ARG A 246 -56.74 14.07 11.77
N GLY A 247 -57.70 14.18 10.85
CA GLY A 247 -59.02 14.76 11.16
C GLY A 247 -59.63 15.58 10.02
N ARG A 248 -60.53 14.96 9.24
CA ARG A 248 -61.99 15.15 9.40
C ARG A 248 -62.81 14.32 8.39
N PRO A 249 -63.92 13.70 8.83
CA PRO A 249 -64.97 13.14 7.98
C PRO A 249 -66.19 14.09 7.83
N GLY A 250 -67.06 13.79 6.86
CA GLY A 250 -68.43 14.35 6.67
C GLY A 250 -68.49 15.60 5.76
N SER A 251 -69.49 15.83 4.92
CA SER A 251 -70.81 15.24 4.68
C SER A 251 -71.34 15.72 3.31
N ALA A 252 -72.37 15.05 2.81
CA ALA A 252 -73.11 15.28 1.57
C ALA A 252 -73.69 16.69 1.38
N CYS A 253 -73.83 17.08 0.10
CA CYS A 253 -75.03 17.59 -0.56
C CYS A 253 -74.95 17.20 -2.04
#